data_AF-A0A0B3A1H7-F1
#
_entry.id   AF-A0A0B3A1H7-F1
#
_cell.length_a   1.000
_cell.length_b   1.000
_cell.length_c   1.000
_cell.angle_alpha   90.00
_cell.angle_beta   90.00
_cell.angle_gamma   90.00
#
_symmetry.space_group_name_H-M   'P 1'
#
loop_
_entity.id
_entity.type
_entity.pdbx_description
1 polymer ?
#
loop_
_entity_poly.entity_id
_entity_poly.type
_entity_poly.pdbx_seq_one_letter_code
_entity_poly.pdbx_strand_id
1 'polypeptide(L)'
;MENNQKKKKVFSILPKKFKASYFVGERVPSSGVYECSICDNYTAFKKAESFSRCEDCINEGRQEDGKWYVTNEVVHFMSKNLNIEFEKLETFQIRIADKITHFAGTMGFVYFHTVWFGLWMLMNEGLFGPKYVFDPYPFGLLTMIVSLEAIYLSTFIMISQNIMARQAELNAELDYQVNLKTEKEVAEILAMLKEIKENYAFGEPVKKIIKEASRKPRGRKGKKKEAREPDATKGDSLLSGAGIEKIEEPWPHDDGQDA
;
A
#
# COMPACT_ATOMS: atom_id res chain seq x y z
N MET A 1 48.37 -26.62 4.48
CA MET A 1 47.81 -25.42 5.13
C MET A 1 46.67 -24.92 4.27
N GLU A 2 45.60 -25.69 4.31
CA GLU A 2 44.47 -25.67 3.39
C GLU A 2 43.23 -25.38 4.23
N ASN A 3 42.22 -24.77 3.59
CA ASN A 3 40.84 -24.74 4.05
C ASN A 3 40.43 -23.57 4.97
N ASN A 4 40.34 -22.37 4.39
CA ASN A 4 39.54 -21.28 4.95
C ASN A 4 38.51 -20.76 3.93
N GLN A 5 37.83 -21.69 3.26
CA GLN A 5 36.86 -21.41 2.21
C GLN A 5 35.64 -22.32 2.39
N LYS A 6 34.80 -22.06 3.40
CA LYS A 6 33.38 -22.48 3.46
C LYS A 6 32.78 -22.06 4.79
N LYS A 7 31.97 -20.99 4.76
CA LYS A 7 30.77 -20.72 5.60
C LYS A 7 30.50 -19.21 5.67
N LYS A 8 30.15 -18.61 4.53
CA LYS A 8 29.35 -17.39 4.49
C LYS A 8 28.32 -17.53 3.37
N LYS A 9 27.07 -17.14 3.67
CA LYS A 9 25.90 -16.99 2.79
C LYS A 9 25.04 -18.23 2.56
N VAL A 10 24.23 -18.58 3.56
CA VAL A 10 22.91 -19.16 3.30
C VAL A 10 21.99 -17.96 3.08
N PHE A 11 21.88 -17.50 1.83
CA PHE A 11 20.85 -16.63 1.21
C PHE A 11 21.46 -16.17 -0.14
N SER A 12 21.18 -16.93 -1.20
CA SER A 12 21.66 -16.80 -2.59
C SER A 12 23.20 -16.76 -2.81
N ILE A 13 23.79 -17.85 -3.29
CA ILE A 13 25.16 -17.86 -3.83
C ILE A 13 25.08 -18.10 -5.35
N LEU A 14 24.65 -17.09 -6.09
CA LEU A 14 25.15 -16.90 -7.45
C LEU A 14 26.03 -15.64 -7.42
N PRO A 15 27.27 -15.68 -7.95
CA PRO A 15 28.12 -14.49 -7.99
C PRO A 15 27.40 -13.36 -8.75
N LYS A 16 27.49 -12.10 -8.30
CA LYS A 16 26.89 -10.94 -8.99
C LYS A 16 27.23 -10.89 -10.50
N LYS A 17 28.37 -11.46 -10.89
CA LYS A 17 28.83 -11.62 -12.28
C LYS A 17 27.93 -12.49 -13.18
N PHE A 18 27.06 -13.32 -12.60
CA PHE A 18 26.15 -14.22 -13.31
C PHE A 18 24.68 -13.77 -13.30
N LYS A 19 24.34 -12.68 -12.60
CA LYS A 19 22.98 -12.11 -12.62
C LYS A 19 22.84 -11.15 -13.80
N ALA A 20 21.74 -11.24 -14.54
CA ALA A 20 21.37 -10.21 -15.49
C ALA A 20 21.21 -8.86 -14.76
N SER A 21 21.76 -7.79 -15.35
CA SER A 21 21.73 -6.44 -14.78
C SER A 21 20.94 -5.50 -15.67
N TYR A 22 20.14 -4.63 -15.07
CA TYR A 22 19.31 -3.63 -15.75
C TYR A 22 19.63 -2.23 -15.24
N PHE A 23 19.45 -1.23 -16.10
CA PHE A 23 19.69 0.18 -15.77
C PHE A 23 18.39 0.90 -15.39
N VAL A 24 18.52 1.99 -14.63
CA VAL A 24 17.40 2.92 -14.36
C VAL A 24 16.79 3.39 -15.68
N GLY A 25 15.46 3.34 -15.79
CA GLY A 25 14.71 3.68 -17.00
C GLY A 25 14.46 2.53 -17.99
N GLU A 26 15.17 1.40 -17.88
CA GLU A 26 14.86 0.21 -18.68
C GLU A 26 13.53 -0.43 -18.27
N ARG A 27 12.86 -1.10 -19.21
CA ARG A 27 11.61 -1.83 -18.91
C ARG A 27 11.89 -3.18 -18.26
N VAL A 28 11.13 -3.45 -17.21
CA VAL A 28 11.21 -4.66 -16.41
C VAL A 28 10.70 -5.87 -17.23
N PRO A 29 11.53 -6.92 -17.43
CA PRO A 29 11.17 -8.07 -18.27
C PRO A 29 10.16 -9.01 -17.62
N SER A 30 10.27 -9.19 -16.30
CA SER A 30 9.41 -10.05 -15.49
C SER A 30 9.15 -9.42 -14.13
N SER A 31 7.93 -9.57 -13.65
CA SER A 31 7.56 -9.19 -12.28
C SER A 31 8.39 -9.97 -11.26
N GLY A 32 9.04 -9.27 -10.33
CA GLY A 32 9.97 -9.92 -9.39
C GLY A 32 10.63 -8.95 -8.44
N VAL A 33 11.44 -9.49 -7.52
CA VAL A 33 12.31 -8.71 -6.64
C VAL A 33 13.66 -8.51 -7.32
N TYR A 34 14.19 -7.29 -7.25
CA TYR A 34 15.48 -6.91 -7.80
C TYR A 34 16.38 -6.33 -6.71
N GLU A 35 17.69 -6.60 -6.80
CA GLU A 35 18.71 -6.17 -5.84
C GLU A 35 19.44 -4.93 -6.38
N CYS A 36 19.53 -3.87 -5.57
CA CYS A 36 20.27 -2.67 -5.92
C CYS A 36 21.78 -2.91 -5.86
N SER A 37 22.51 -2.50 -6.91
CA SER A 37 23.97 -2.62 -6.97
C SER A 37 24.74 -1.73 -5.98
N ILE A 38 24.11 -0.68 -5.47
CA ILE A 38 24.76 0.36 -4.65
C ILE A 38 24.61 0.07 -3.15
N CYS A 39 23.38 -0.19 -2.68
CA CYS A 39 23.09 -0.41 -1.26
C CYS A 39 22.80 -1.87 -0.90
N ASP A 40 22.77 -2.79 -1.87
CA ASP A 40 22.37 -4.19 -1.69
C ASP A 40 20.95 -4.38 -1.11
N ASN A 41 20.10 -3.34 -1.16
CA ASN A 41 18.69 -3.44 -0.78
C ASN A 41 17.81 -3.98 -1.92
N TYR A 42 16.62 -4.44 -1.59
CA TYR A 42 15.69 -5.11 -2.49
C TYR A 42 14.48 -4.23 -2.81
N THR A 43 14.01 -4.27 -4.05
CA THR A 43 12.77 -3.59 -4.46
C THR A 43 12.02 -4.46 -5.45
N ALA A 44 10.70 -4.52 -5.30
CA ALA A 44 9.84 -5.27 -6.21
C ALA A 44 9.41 -4.38 -7.38
N PHE A 45 9.48 -4.92 -8.60
CA PHE A 45 9.07 -4.23 -9.82
C PHE A 45 8.06 -5.06 -10.61
N LYS A 46 7.07 -4.39 -11.20
CA LYS A 46 6.06 -5.05 -12.04
C LYS A 46 6.54 -5.14 -13.49
N LYS A 47 6.16 -6.20 -14.19
CA LYS A 47 6.45 -6.35 -15.63
C LYS A 47 6.00 -5.12 -16.42
N ALA A 48 6.87 -4.66 -17.33
CA ALA A 48 6.70 -3.47 -18.19
C ALA A 48 6.75 -2.10 -17.48
N GLU A 49 6.93 -2.06 -16.16
CA GLU A 49 7.34 -0.85 -15.45
C GLU A 49 8.76 -0.44 -15.83
N SER A 50 9.11 0.83 -15.68
CA SER A 50 10.50 1.31 -15.81
C SER A 50 11.23 1.21 -14.47
N PHE A 51 12.45 0.68 -14.44
CA PHE A 51 13.26 0.68 -13.22
C PHE A 51 13.45 2.10 -12.69
N SER A 52 12.94 2.38 -11.50
CA SER A 52 13.17 3.63 -10.78
C SER A 52 14.54 3.62 -10.08
N ARG A 53 14.99 4.80 -9.65
CA ARG A 53 16.17 4.90 -8.79
C ARG A 53 15.81 4.38 -7.40
N CYS A 54 16.74 3.71 -6.72
CA CYS A 54 16.50 3.11 -5.41
C CYS A 54 16.22 4.18 -4.35
N GLU A 55 15.08 4.07 -3.67
CA GLU A 55 14.61 5.05 -2.67
C GLU A 55 15.60 5.23 -1.52
N ASP A 56 16.21 4.15 -1.01
CA ASP A 56 17.20 4.25 0.07
C ASP A 56 18.48 4.96 -0.37
N CYS A 57 18.91 4.73 -1.62
CA CYS A 57 20.05 5.46 -2.19
C CYS A 57 19.74 6.95 -2.36
N ILE A 58 18.50 7.30 -2.72
CA ILE A 58 18.03 8.69 -2.79
C ILE A 58 18.05 9.31 -1.40
N ASN A 59 17.52 8.61 -0.39
CA ASN A 59 17.46 9.09 0.99
C ASN A 59 18.85 9.30 1.62
N GLU A 60 19.83 8.49 1.24
CA GLU A 60 21.23 8.65 1.65
C GLU A 60 22.02 9.66 0.81
N GLY A 61 21.40 10.31 -0.17
CA GLY A 61 22.03 11.31 -1.02
C GLY A 61 23.05 10.75 -2.01
N ARG A 62 23.00 9.46 -2.34
CA ARG A 62 23.89 8.86 -3.35
C ARG A 62 23.41 9.26 -4.74
N GLN A 63 24.29 9.91 -5.51
CA GLN A 63 23.95 10.51 -6.80
C GLN A 63 24.26 9.62 -8.02
N GLU A 64 24.78 8.42 -7.78
CA GLU A 64 25.16 7.47 -8.83
C GLU A 64 23.95 6.67 -9.33
N ASP A 65 23.84 6.51 -10.65
CA ASP A 65 22.83 5.66 -11.26
C ASP A 65 23.19 4.18 -11.10
N GLY A 66 22.57 3.56 -10.10
CA GLY A 66 22.75 2.15 -9.79
C GLY A 66 22.14 1.22 -10.84
N LYS A 67 22.72 0.03 -10.96
CA LYS A 67 22.12 -1.11 -11.66
C LYS A 67 21.23 -1.93 -10.73
N TRP A 68 20.26 -2.61 -11.31
CA TRP A 68 19.41 -3.60 -10.67
C TRP A 68 19.82 -5.01 -11.09
N TYR A 69 19.96 -5.93 -10.15
CA TYR A 69 20.23 -7.35 -10.42
C TYR A 69 18.99 -8.20 -10.20
N VAL A 70 18.70 -9.11 -11.13
CA VAL A 70 17.58 -10.04 -11.00
C VAL A 70 17.81 -11.01 -9.83
N THR A 71 16.81 -11.20 -8.99
CA THR A 71 16.79 -12.28 -7.98
C THR A 71 16.02 -13.48 -8.52
N ASN A 72 16.15 -14.65 -7.87
CA ASN A 72 15.38 -15.83 -8.27
C ASN A 72 13.92 -15.79 -7.77
N GLU A 73 13.49 -14.70 -7.14
CA GLU A 73 12.19 -14.58 -6.49
C GLU A 73 11.21 -13.87 -7.44
N VAL A 74 10.21 -14.62 -7.88
CA VAL A 74 9.15 -14.12 -8.77
C VAL A 74 8.01 -13.61 -7.91
N VAL A 75 7.64 -12.35 -8.11
CA VAL A 75 6.51 -11.71 -7.42
C VAL A 75 5.32 -11.73 -8.36
N HIS A 76 4.24 -12.38 -7.95
CA HIS A 76 3.00 -12.40 -8.70
C HIS A 76 2.13 -11.20 -8.32
N PHE A 77 2.26 -10.09 -9.06
CA PHE A 77 1.31 -8.97 -8.97
C PHE A 77 -0.04 -9.40 -9.56
N MET A 78 -1.01 -9.67 -8.70
CA MET A 78 -2.35 -10.14 -9.09
C MET A 78 -3.36 -9.02 -9.34
N SER A 79 -2.94 -7.75 -9.42
CA SER A 79 -3.83 -6.62 -9.67
C SER A 79 -4.42 -6.69 -11.09
N LYS A 80 -5.52 -7.42 -11.27
CA LYS A 80 -6.32 -7.37 -12.50
C LYS A 80 -7.20 -6.13 -12.43
N ASN A 81 -7.15 -5.27 -13.45
CA ASN A 81 -8.03 -4.10 -13.50
C ASN A 81 -9.43 -4.56 -13.94
N LEU A 82 -10.32 -4.75 -12.96
CA LEU A 82 -11.70 -5.20 -13.16
C LEU A 82 -12.54 -4.28 -14.03
N ASN A 83 -12.26 -2.97 -13.98
CA ASN A 83 -12.97 -1.97 -14.76
C ASN A 83 -12.90 -2.29 -16.26
N ILE A 84 -11.77 -2.83 -16.73
CA ILE A 84 -11.55 -3.19 -18.13
C ILE A 84 -12.37 -4.41 -18.56
N GLU A 85 -12.64 -5.35 -17.65
CA GLU A 85 -13.49 -6.51 -17.94
C GLU A 85 -14.96 -6.11 -17.99
N PHE A 86 -15.37 -5.18 -17.12
CA PHE A 86 -16.73 -4.62 -17.11
C PHE A 86 -17.04 -3.77 -18.33
N GLU A 87 -16.09 -2.93 -18.76
CA GLU A 87 -16.24 -2.07 -19.95
C GLU A 87 -16.51 -2.87 -21.24
N LYS A 88 -16.01 -4.12 -21.30
CA LYS A 88 -16.25 -5.06 -22.41
C LYS A 88 -17.62 -5.72 -22.37
N LEU A 89 -18.24 -5.78 -21.19
CA LEU A 89 -19.54 -6.41 -20.97
C LEU A 89 -20.71 -5.42 -20.99
N GLU A 90 -20.43 -4.11 -21.03
CA GLU A 90 -21.47 -3.10 -21.11
C GLU A 90 -22.25 -3.17 -22.42
N THR A 91 -23.52 -3.56 -22.31
CA THR A 91 -24.50 -3.50 -23.39
C THR A 91 -24.70 -2.06 -23.86
N PHE A 92 -25.00 -1.86 -25.14
CA PHE A 92 -25.29 -0.53 -25.71
C PHE A 92 -26.32 0.29 -24.90
N GLN A 93 -27.31 -0.39 -24.30
CA GLN A 93 -28.33 0.22 -23.44
C GLN A 93 -27.75 0.84 -22.16
N ILE A 94 -26.76 0.18 -21.55
CA ILE A 94 -26.08 0.66 -20.33
C ILE A 94 -25.32 1.95 -20.65
N ARG A 95 -24.57 1.96 -21.76
CA ARG A 95 -23.82 3.13 -22.21
C ARG A 95 -24.71 4.35 -22.47
N ILE A 96 -25.94 4.13 -22.93
CA ILE A 96 -26.92 5.21 -23.12
C ILE A 96 -27.42 5.71 -21.76
N ALA A 97 -27.83 4.79 -20.88
CA ALA A 97 -28.33 5.13 -19.55
C ALA A 97 -27.30 5.93 -18.74
N ASP A 98 -26.02 5.54 -18.79
CA ASP A 98 -24.94 6.24 -18.09
C ASP A 98 -24.66 7.62 -18.69
N LYS A 99 -24.69 7.77 -20.02
CA LYS A 99 -24.55 9.10 -20.64
C LYS A 99 -25.67 10.05 -20.24
N ILE A 100 -26.90 9.57 -20.24
CA ILE A 100 -28.07 10.38 -19.83
C ILE A 100 -27.97 10.73 -18.35
N THR A 101 -27.63 9.76 -17.50
CA THR A 101 -27.50 9.97 -16.05
C THR A 101 -26.36 10.93 -15.72
N HIS A 102 -25.21 10.79 -16.39
CA HIS A 102 -24.09 11.71 -16.22
C HIS A 102 -24.46 13.14 -16.65
N PHE A 103 -25.21 13.30 -17.75
CA PHE A 103 -25.70 14.61 -18.17
C PHE A 103 -26.70 15.20 -17.15
N ALA A 104 -27.65 14.39 -16.67
CA ALA A 104 -28.63 14.78 -15.66
C ALA A 104 -28.00 15.17 -14.30
N GLY A 105 -26.84 14.61 -13.97
CA GLY A 105 -26.07 14.96 -12.77
C GLY A 105 -25.31 16.28 -12.85
N THR A 106 -25.30 16.97 -13.99
CA THR A 106 -24.58 18.25 -14.14
C THR A 106 -25.43 19.45 -13.72
N MET A 107 -24.79 20.51 -13.21
CA MET A 107 -25.48 21.80 -12.96
C MET A 107 -26.02 22.44 -14.25
N GLY A 108 -25.40 22.15 -15.41
CA GLY A 108 -25.87 22.63 -16.71
C GLY A 108 -27.29 22.16 -17.03
N PHE A 109 -27.63 20.91 -16.67
CA PHE A 109 -28.98 20.37 -16.81
C PHE A 109 -30.02 21.19 -16.05
N VAL A 110 -29.70 21.61 -14.82
CA VAL A 110 -30.58 22.42 -13.96
C VAL A 110 -30.83 23.79 -14.58
N TYR A 111 -29.78 24.46 -15.07
CA TYR A 111 -29.92 25.76 -15.73
C TYR A 111 -30.75 25.66 -17.01
N PHE A 112 -30.52 24.63 -17.82
CA PHE A 112 -31.30 24.37 -19.02
C PHE A 112 -32.79 24.22 -18.72
N HIS A 113 -33.16 23.40 -17.72
CA HIS A 113 -34.56 23.22 -17.32
C HIS A 113 -35.17 24.49 -16.74
N THR A 114 -34.40 25.24 -15.95
CA THR A 114 -34.86 26.51 -15.38
C THR A 114 -35.19 27.53 -16.47
N VAL A 115 -34.31 27.66 -17.49
CA VAL A 115 -34.55 28.55 -18.63
C VAL A 115 -35.69 28.04 -19.51
N TRP A 116 -35.75 26.73 -19.77
CA TRP A 116 -36.81 26.11 -20.57
C TRP A 116 -38.19 26.33 -19.95
N PHE A 117 -38.37 25.99 -18.65
CA PHE A 117 -39.63 26.17 -17.95
C PHE A 117 -39.97 27.65 -17.78
N GLY A 118 -38.98 28.50 -17.48
CA GLY A 118 -39.16 29.95 -17.43
C GLY A 118 -39.67 30.52 -18.75
N LEU A 119 -39.04 30.13 -19.87
CA LEU A 119 -39.45 30.58 -21.20
C LEU A 119 -40.86 30.08 -21.56
N TRP A 120 -41.20 28.85 -21.21
CA TRP A 120 -42.55 28.30 -21.42
C TRP A 120 -43.61 29.11 -20.68
N MET A 121 -43.38 29.42 -19.40
CA MET A 121 -44.30 30.22 -18.59
C MET A 121 -44.45 31.63 -19.16
N LEU A 122 -43.33 32.31 -19.46
CA LEU A 122 -43.35 33.67 -20.03
C LEU A 122 -44.05 33.71 -21.40
N MET A 123 -43.88 32.69 -22.23
CA MET A 123 -44.57 32.59 -23.51
C MET A 123 -46.08 32.45 -23.36
N ASN A 124 -46.53 31.64 -22.39
CA ASN A 124 -47.95 31.38 -22.14
C ASN A 124 -48.63 32.47 -21.30
N GLU A 125 -47.91 33.32 -20.56
CA GLU A 125 -48.44 34.54 -19.93
C GLU A 125 -48.76 35.66 -20.93
N GLY A 126 -48.54 35.43 -22.24
CA GLY A 126 -48.93 36.37 -23.28
C GLY A 126 -47.88 37.44 -23.56
N LEU A 127 -46.64 37.27 -23.09
CA LEU A 127 -45.53 38.20 -23.34
C LEU A 127 -45.22 38.36 -24.84
N PHE A 128 -45.55 37.36 -25.66
CA PHE A 128 -45.40 37.39 -27.13
C PHE A 128 -46.74 37.65 -27.88
N GLY A 129 -47.82 37.95 -27.15
CA GLY A 129 -49.14 38.27 -27.69
C GLY A 129 -50.19 37.15 -27.57
N PRO A 130 -51.49 37.47 -27.65
CA PRO A 130 -52.60 36.55 -27.35
C PRO A 130 -52.75 35.37 -28.34
N LYS A 131 -52.00 35.37 -29.45
CA LYS A 131 -51.96 34.26 -30.41
C LYS A 131 -51.08 33.09 -29.96
N TYR A 132 -50.20 33.28 -28.98
CA TYR A 132 -49.22 32.27 -28.54
C TYR A 132 -49.55 31.63 -27.19
N VAL A 133 -50.73 31.91 -26.63
CA VAL A 133 -51.22 31.29 -25.39
C VAL A 133 -51.84 29.93 -25.74
N PHE A 134 -51.05 28.85 -25.60
CA PHE A 134 -51.48 27.48 -25.90
C PHE A 134 -51.74 26.65 -24.63
N ASP A 135 -51.05 26.97 -23.54
CA ASP A 135 -51.15 26.30 -22.23
C ASP A 135 -51.51 27.33 -21.13
N PRO A 136 -52.81 27.67 -20.97
CA PRO A 136 -53.24 28.63 -19.96
C PRO A 136 -52.94 28.12 -18.54
N TYR A 137 -52.72 29.05 -17.61
CA TYR A 137 -52.65 28.72 -16.18
C TYR A 137 -53.88 27.88 -15.78
N PRO A 138 -53.72 26.65 -15.26
CA PRO A 138 -52.59 26.12 -14.47
C PRO A 138 -51.50 25.29 -15.20
N PHE A 139 -51.23 25.50 -16.49
CA PHE A 139 -50.16 24.83 -17.27
C PHE A 139 -50.26 23.29 -17.31
N GLY A 140 -51.40 22.77 -17.78
CA GLY A 140 -51.67 21.33 -17.79
C GLY A 140 -50.76 20.53 -18.73
N LEU A 141 -50.35 21.11 -19.87
CA LEU A 141 -49.48 20.42 -20.82
C LEU A 141 -48.04 20.35 -20.31
N LEU A 142 -47.55 21.45 -19.74
CA LEU A 142 -46.23 21.49 -19.11
C LEU A 142 -46.10 20.42 -18.02
N THR A 143 -47.08 20.36 -17.11
CA THR A 143 -47.07 19.41 -15.99
C THR A 143 -47.11 17.95 -16.46
N MET A 144 -47.89 17.64 -17.50
CA MET A 144 -47.91 16.31 -18.10
C MET A 144 -46.53 15.92 -18.66
N ILE A 145 -45.90 16.80 -19.46
CA ILE A 145 -44.59 16.55 -20.07
C ILE A 145 -43.51 16.36 -18.99
N VAL A 146 -43.47 17.25 -18.00
CA VAL A 146 -42.49 17.20 -16.90
C VAL A 146 -42.66 15.91 -16.08
N SER A 147 -43.90 15.47 -15.83
CA SER A 147 -44.14 14.23 -15.09
C SER A 147 -43.61 12.99 -15.83
N LEU A 148 -43.81 12.94 -17.15
CA LEU A 148 -43.30 11.85 -17.99
C LEU A 148 -41.76 11.85 -18.02
N GLU A 149 -41.17 13.03 -18.20
CA GLU A 149 -39.72 13.21 -18.19
C GLU A 149 -39.09 12.77 -16.86
N ALA A 150 -39.69 13.15 -15.72
CA ALA A 150 -39.22 12.77 -14.40
C ALA A 150 -39.20 11.24 -14.19
N ILE A 151 -40.20 10.51 -14.71
CA ILE A 151 -40.24 9.04 -14.64
C ILE A 151 -39.07 8.45 -15.45
N TYR A 152 -38.83 8.93 -16.67
CA TYR A 152 -37.70 8.46 -17.47
C TYR A 152 -36.35 8.75 -16.80
N LEU A 153 -36.16 9.96 -16.27
CA LEU A 153 -34.92 10.31 -15.55
C LEU A 153 -34.71 9.44 -14.32
N SER A 154 -35.75 9.26 -13.49
CA SER A 154 -35.67 8.41 -12.30
C SER A 154 -35.33 6.95 -12.64
N THR A 155 -35.86 6.41 -13.73
CA THR A 155 -35.54 5.04 -14.17
C THR A 155 -34.11 4.92 -14.68
N PHE A 156 -33.59 5.88 -15.44
CA PHE A 156 -32.19 5.89 -15.85
C PHE A 156 -31.23 6.01 -14.67
N ILE A 157 -31.54 6.88 -13.71
CA ILE A 157 -30.77 7.01 -12.46
C ILE A 157 -30.77 5.67 -11.71
N MET A 158 -31.93 5.02 -11.56
CA MET A 158 -32.01 3.72 -10.86
C MET A 158 -31.21 2.63 -11.57
N ILE A 159 -31.22 2.59 -12.91
CA ILE A 159 -30.42 1.65 -13.69
C ILE A 159 -28.92 1.89 -13.45
N SER A 160 -28.46 3.14 -13.56
CA SER A 160 -27.05 3.50 -13.35
C SER A 160 -26.62 3.18 -11.91
N GLN A 161 -27.47 3.45 -10.91
CA GLN A 161 -27.24 3.08 -9.51
C GLN A 161 -27.12 1.57 -9.31
N ASN A 162 -27.98 0.77 -9.94
CA ASN A 162 -27.93 -0.70 -9.82
C ASN A 162 -26.62 -1.26 -10.42
N ILE A 163 -26.12 -0.65 -11.48
CA ILE A 163 -24.85 -1.03 -12.12
C ILE A 163 -23.66 -0.64 -11.22
N MET A 164 -23.65 0.58 -10.70
CA MET A 164 -22.63 1.02 -9.75
C MET A 164 -22.60 0.13 -8.50
N ALA A 165 -23.77 -0.26 -7.97
CA ALA A 165 -23.87 -1.15 -6.82
C ALA A 165 -23.28 -2.54 -7.11
N ARG A 166 -23.60 -3.12 -8.28
CA ARG A 166 -23.01 -4.40 -8.71
C ARG A 166 -21.49 -4.32 -8.88
N GLN A 167 -20.99 -3.21 -9.44
CA GLN A 167 -19.55 -2.99 -9.57
C GLN A 167 -18.87 -2.91 -8.20
N ALA A 168 -19.48 -2.18 -7.26
CA ALA A 168 -18.97 -2.05 -5.90
C ALA A 168 -18.93 -3.40 -5.17
N GLU A 169 -19.97 -4.23 -5.31
CA GLU A 169 -20.04 -5.58 -4.72
C GLU A 169 -18.90 -6.47 -5.24
N LEU A 170 -18.64 -6.46 -6.55
CA LEU A 170 -17.58 -7.28 -7.14
C LEU A 170 -16.19 -6.81 -6.77
N ASN A 171 -15.98 -5.50 -6.68
CA ASN A 171 -14.72 -4.95 -6.18
C ASN A 171 -14.49 -5.38 -4.72
N ALA A 172 -15.51 -5.31 -3.87
CA ALA A 172 -15.42 -5.74 -2.49
C ALA A 172 -15.09 -7.23 -2.34
N GLU A 173 -15.71 -8.11 -3.15
CA GLU A 173 -15.40 -9.54 -3.16
C GLU A 173 -13.94 -9.82 -3.57
N LEU A 174 -13.42 -9.07 -4.54
CA LEU A 174 -12.06 -9.27 -5.02
C LEU A 174 -11.02 -8.71 -4.04
N ASP A 175 -11.30 -7.56 -3.43
CA ASP A 175 -10.49 -7.02 -2.34
C ASP A 175 -10.45 -8.00 -1.16
N TYR A 176 -11.58 -8.62 -0.83
CA TYR A 176 -11.65 -9.67 0.20
C TYR A 176 -10.76 -10.89 -0.15
N GLN A 177 -10.83 -11.40 -1.39
CA GLN A 177 -9.99 -12.53 -1.81
C GLN A 177 -8.50 -12.19 -1.83
N VAL A 178 -8.13 -10.98 -2.25
CA VAL A 178 -6.76 -10.50 -2.21
C VAL A 178 -6.28 -10.42 -0.76
N ASN A 179 -7.09 -9.85 0.13
CA ASN A 179 -6.73 -9.72 1.54
C ASN A 179 -6.53 -11.08 2.22
N LEU A 180 -7.45 -12.04 2.02
CA LEU A 180 -7.28 -13.40 2.53
C LEU A 180 -6.00 -14.07 2.03
N LYS A 181 -5.66 -13.87 0.76
CA LYS A 181 -4.43 -14.41 0.19
C LYS A 181 -3.19 -13.76 0.79
N THR A 182 -3.21 -12.44 0.97
CA THR A 182 -2.14 -11.70 1.63
C THR A 182 -1.96 -12.14 3.07
N GLU A 183 -3.04 -12.32 3.84
CA GLU A 183 -2.98 -12.86 5.20
C GLU A 183 -2.31 -14.24 5.25
N LYS A 184 -2.64 -15.12 4.31
CA LYS A 184 -2.01 -16.44 4.18
C LYS A 184 -0.53 -16.33 3.85
N GLU A 185 -0.15 -15.52 2.86
CA GLU A 185 1.26 -15.32 2.47
C GLU A 185 2.06 -14.73 3.64
N VAL A 186 1.51 -13.76 4.38
CA VAL A 186 2.12 -13.20 5.59
C VAL A 186 2.29 -14.27 6.68
N ALA A 187 1.27 -15.11 6.90
CA ALA A 187 1.37 -16.20 7.87
C ALA A 187 2.45 -17.23 7.50
N GLU A 188 2.57 -17.57 6.21
CA GLU A 188 3.64 -18.44 5.69
C GLU A 188 5.03 -17.81 5.89
N ILE A 189 5.19 -16.51 5.61
CA ILE A 189 6.43 -15.77 5.86
C ILE A 189 6.77 -15.78 7.36
N LEU A 190 5.80 -15.54 8.24
CA LEU A 190 6.00 -15.59 9.70
C LEU A 190 6.41 -17.00 10.17
N ALA A 191 5.85 -18.05 9.56
CA ALA A 191 6.24 -19.43 9.86
C ALA A 191 7.70 -19.71 9.45
N MET A 192 8.09 -19.31 8.23
CA MET A 192 9.48 -19.42 7.77
C MET A 192 10.45 -18.62 8.64
N LEU A 193 10.07 -17.41 9.08
CA LEU A 193 10.89 -16.59 9.99
C LEU A 193 11.06 -17.26 11.36
N LYS A 194 10.02 -17.91 11.90
CA LYS A 194 10.12 -18.70 13.14
C LYS A 194 11.09 -19.86 12.97
N GLU A 195 11.01 -20.60 11.86
CA GLU A 195 11.91 -21.71 11.56
C GLU A 195 13.37 -21.23 11.46
N ILE A 196 13.62 -20.11 10.77
CA ILE A 196 14.95 -19.50 10.70
C ILE A 196 15.42 -19.10 12.10
N LYS A 197 14.58 -18.46 12.93
CA LYS A 197 14.94 -18.09 14.30
C LYS A 197 15.31 -19.32 15.13
N GLU A 198 14.57 -20.42 15.03
CA GLU A 198 14.89 -21.66 15.73
C GLU A 198 16.20 -22.28 15.23
N ASN A 199 16.41 -22.32 13.91
CA ASN A 199 17.65 -22.82 13.30
C ASN A 199 18.88 -21.96 13.65
N TYR A 200 18.72 -20.65 13.83
CA TYR A 200 19.77 -19.78 14.35
C TYR A 200 19.90 -19.85 15.88
N ALA A 201 18.84 -20.20 16.61
CA ALA A 201 18.89 -20.47 18.05
C ALA A 201 19.67 -21.77 18.37
N PHE A 202 19.89 -22.65 17.38
CA PHE A 202 20.93 -23.70 17.43
C PHE A 202 22.37 -23.18 17.33
N GLY A 203 22.57 -21.87 17.49
CA GLY A 203 23.74 -21.27 18.13
C GLY A 203 23.97 -21.71 19.59
N GLU A 204 23.74 -22.99 19.89
CA GLU A 204 24.16 -23.71 21.09
C GLU A 204 25.70 -23.91 21.25
N PRO A 205 26.65 -23.47 20.38
CA PRO A 205 28.04 -23.45 20.82
C PRO A 205 28.25 -22.39 21.92
N VAL A 206 27.48 -21.30 21.96
CA VAL A 206 27.73 -20.23 22.95
C VAL A 206 27.40 -20.69 24.37
N LYS A 207 26.28 -21.38 24.60
CA LYS A 207 25.95 -21.91 25.93
C LYS A 207 26.91 -23.02 26.38
N LYS A 208 27.37 -23.89 25.48
CA LYS A 208 28.40 -24.89 25.80
C LYS A 208 29.77 -24.24 26.08
N ILE A 209 30.18 -23.25 25.28
CA ILE A 209 31.41 -22.48 25.49
C ILE A 209 31.36 -21.70 26.81
N ILE A 210 30.22 -21.08 27.16
CA ILE A 210 30.04 -20.38 28.45
C ILE A 210 30.06 -21.39 29.61
N LYS A 211 29.46 -22.57 29.44
CA LYS A 211 29.46 -23.63 30.47
C LYS A 211 30.83 -24.28 30.64
N GLU A 212 31.64 -24.38 29.58
CA GLU A 212 33.03 -24.83 29.64
C GLU A 212 33.97 -23.74 30.18
N ALA A 213 33.77 -22.47 29.83
CA ALA A 213 34.50 -21.33 30.38
C ALA A 213 34.21 -21.10 31.88
N SER A 214 33.01 -21.48 32.34
CA SER A 214 32.63 -21.40 33.76
C SER A 214 33.13 -22.59 34.61
N ARG A 215 33.77 -23.62 34.01
CA ARG A 215 34.46 -24.67 34.78
C ARG A 215 35.82 -24.14 35.22
N LYS A 216 35.94 -23.75 36.50
CA LYS A 216 37.17 -23.30 37.15
C LYS A 216 38.40 -24.12 36.72
N PRO A 217 39.50 -23.50 36.27
CA PRO A 217 40.77 -24.22 36.12
C PRO A 217 41.27 -24.67 37.50
N ARG A 218 41.57 -25.97 37.62
CA ARG A 218 42.23 -26.57 38.79
C ARG A 218 43.61 -25.93 38.95
N GLY A 219 43.75 -25.19 40.06
CA GLY A 219 44.98 -24.93 40.83
C GLY A 219 46.30 -24.77 40.09
N ARG A 220 46.84 -23.55 40.11
CA ARG A 220 48.29 -23.34 40.16
C ARG A 220 48.61 -22.30 41.24
N LYS A 221 49.20 -22.76 42.34
CA LYS A 221 49.74 -21.91 43.41
C LYS A 221 50.86 -21.05 42.82
N GLY A 222 50.76 -19.73 42.98
CA GLY A 222 51.78 -18.79 42.50
C GLY A 222 51.74 -17.46 43.25
N LYS A 223 52.57 -17.37 44.29
CA LYS A 223 53.13 -16.20 45.01
C LYS A 223 52.28 -14.91 45.11
N LYS A 224 51.84 -14.67 46.35
CA LYS A 224 51.38 -13.38 46.92
C LYS A 224 52.48 -12.32 46.72
N LYS A 225 52.15 -11.21 46.05
CA LYS A 225 52.89 -9.94 46.18
C LYS A 225 51.94 -8.91 46.75
N GLU A 226 52.30 -8.43 47.92
CA GLU A 226 51.69 -7.32 48.65
C GLU A 226 51.71 -6.05 47.80
N ALA A 227 50.56 -5.40 47.67
CA ALA A 227 50.45 -4.02 47.21
C ALA A 227 49.25 -3.35 47.91
N ARG A 228 49.55 -2.73 49.05
CA ARG A 228 49.07 -1.43 49.54
C ARG A 228 47.61 -1.04 49.24
N GLU A 229 46.78 -1.02 50.29
CA GLU A 229 45.48 -0.33 50.35
C GLU A 229 45.61 1.19 50.12
N PRO A 230 44.72 1.77 49.32
CA PRO A 230 44.29 3.15 49.51
C PRO A 230 42.87 3.21 50.10
N ASP A 231 42.84 3.75 51.32
CA ASP A 231 41.81 4.52 52.03
C ASP A 231 40.36 4.50 51.48
N ALA A 232 39.47 3.97 52.31
CA ALA A 232 38.03 4.03 52.16
C ALA A 232 37.46 5.31 52.80
N THR A 233 37.47 6.43 52.08
CA THR A 233 36.61 7.59 52.38
C THR A 233 36.35 8.44 51.14
N LYS A 234 35.49 7.95 50.23
CA LYS A 234 34.66 8.79 49.34
C LYS A 234 33.57 7.98 48.66
N GLY A 235 32.65 7.45 49.48
CA GLY A 235 31.26 7.29 49.02
C GLY A 235 30.67 8.68 48.82
N ASP A 236 29.68 8.79 47.94
CA ASP A 236 28.84 9.99 47.79
C ASP A 236 29.42 11.10 46.91
N SER A 237 29.73 10.83 45.63
CA SER A 237 29.77 11.91 44.59
C SER A 237 29.73 11.46 43.12
N LEU A 238 29.62 10.18 42.79
CA LEU A 238 29.62 9.71 41.39
C LEU A 238 28.25 9.30 40.83
N LEU A 239 27.16 9.87 41.37
CA LEU A 239 25.79 9.78 40.82
C LEU A 239 25.25 11.14 40.31
N SER A 240 26.13 12.06 39.91
CA SER A 240 25.73 13.36 39.33
C SER A 240 26.45 13.71 38.03
N GLY A 241 26.69 12.72 37.17
CA GLY A 241 27.35 12.95 35.87
C GLY A 241 26.83 12.16 34.68
N ALA A 242 25.91 11.21 34.87
CA ALA A 242 25.30 10.50 33.74
C ALA A 242 23.96 11.16 33.41
N GLY A 243 23.99 12.09 32.44
CA GLY A 243 22.79 12.63 31.81
C GLY A 243 22.04 11.52 31.07
N ILE A 244 21.20 10.80 31.81
CA ILE A 244 20.18 9.92 31.25
C ILE A 244 18.92 10.77 31.17
N GLU A 245 18.72 11.36 30.00
CA GLU A 245 17.45 11.96 29.61
C GLU A 245 16.39 10.86 29.54
N LYS A 246 15.29 11.04 30.28
CA LYS A 246 14.13 10.14 30.25
C LYS A 246 13.57 10.13 28.83
N ILE A 247 13.54 8.96 28.21
CA ILE A 247 12.75 8.74 26.99
C ILE A 247 11.32 8.47 27.48
N GLU A 248 10.44 9.45 27.34
CA GLU A 248 8.99 9.27 27.44
C GLU A 248 8.51 8.39 26.28
N GLU A 249 7.70 7.38 26.59
CA GLU A 249 7.10 6.47 25.60
C GLU A 249 5.94 7.17 24.87
N PRO A 250 5.88 7.16 23.52
CA PRO A 250 4.72 7.64 22.77
C PRO A 250 3.98 6.45 22.15
N TRP A 251 3.09 5.83 22.93
CA TRP A 251 2.06 4.95 22.35
C TRP A 251 0.69 5.40 22.87
N PRO A 252 -0.24 5.80 21.98
CA PRO A 252 -1.59 6.13 22.40
C PRO A 252 -2.33 4.83 22.75
N HIS A 253 -2.72 4.72 24.01
CA HIS A 253 -3.76 3.78 24.42
C HIS A 253 -5.10 4.34 23.96
N ASP A 254 -5.75 3.66 23.03
CA ASP A 254 -7.13 3.91 22.62
C ASP A 254 -8.05 3.18 23.60
N ASP A 255 -8.47 3.91 24.63
CA ASP A 255 -9.46 3.46 25.59
C ASP A 255 -10.85 3.71 24.99
N GLY A 256 -11.40 2.70 24.33
CA GLY A 256 -12.78 2.72 23.90
C GLY A 256 -13.74 2.90 25.08
N GLN A 257 -14.55 3.97 25.02
CA GLN A 257 -15.81 4.12 25.76
C GLN A 257 -16.77 5.07 25.00
N ASP A 258 -17.87 4.48 24.55
CA ASP A 258 -19.27 4.92 24.68
C ASP A 258 -19.71 6.29 24.11
N ALA A 259 -20.42 6.24 22.97
CA ALA A 259 -21.69 6.94 22.69
C ALA A 259 -22.38 6.35 21.45
#